data_AF-A0A927QX69-F1
#
_entry.id   AF-A0A927QX69-F1
#
_cell.length_a   1.000
_cell.length_b   1.000
_cell.length_c   1.000
_cell.angle_alpha   90.00
_cell.angle_beta   90.00
_cell.angle_gamma   90.00
#
_symmetry.space_group_name_H-M   'P 1'
#
loop_
_entity.id
_entity.type
_entity.pdbx_description
1 polymer ?
#
loop_
_entity_poly.entity_id
_entity_poly.type
_entity_poly.pdbx_seq_one_letter_code
_entity_poly.pdbx_strand_id
1 'polypeptide(L)'
;MKITLYDEIGGTEQFTVAELCSLAPVHFPIGERVPGVEGLAFELKSWYEAWMKRREAVTDREPVVMKVEAADEFQASIPWEQLDRAAFLYEQDGKPLQKGFPIRLYVPDGSSECLNVKSVVSIRFEYNSTVHEASYGFKNKISIEELKRR
;
A
#
# COMPACT_ATOMS: atom_id res chain seq x y z
N MET A 1 9.37 11.12 -7.28
CA MET A 1 8.10 11.14 -6.52
C MET A 1 8.35 10.52 -5.16
N LYS A 2 7.76 11.07 -4.09
CA LYS A 2 7.84 10.49 -2.74
C LYS A 2 6.51 9.83 -2.39
N ILE A 3 6.58 8.76 -1.62
CA ILE A 3 5.45 8.01 -1.07
C ILE A 3 5.46 8.28 0.43
N THR A 4 4.34 8.70 0.98
CA THR A 4 4.23 9.01 2.41
C THR A 4 3.69 7.79 3.15
N LEU A 5 4.39 7.38 4.19
CA LEU A 5 3.96 6.32 5.08
C LEU A 5 3.60 6.88 6.43
N TYR A 6 2.48 6.38 6.96
CA TYR A 6 1.95 6.70 8.26
C TYR A 6 1.78 5.41 9.03
N ASP A 7 2.40 5.29 10.19
CA ASP A 7 2.11 4.25 11.15
C ASP A 7 1.63 4.91 12.45
N GLU A 8 0.55 4.42 13.05
CA GLU A 8 0.02 5.01 14.29
C GLU A 8 1.01 4.91 15.47
N ILE A 9 1.90 3.91 15.47
CA ILE A 9 2.89 3.68 16.52
C ILE A 9 4.26 4.20 16.09
N GLY A 10 4.70 3.79 14.90
CA GLY A 10 5.99 4.11 14.32
C GLY A 10 6.11 5.58 13.90
N GLY A 11 5.00 6.24 13.57
CA GLY A 11 4.96 7.63 13.09
C GLY A 11 5.01 7.76 11.57
N THR A 12 5.34 8.96 11.09
CA THR A 12 5.30 9.30 9.65
C THR A 12 6.70 9.30 9.05
N GLU A 13 6.81 8.89 7.78
CA GLU A 13 8.04 9.00 6.98
C GLU A 13 7.72 9.13 5.49
N GLN A 14 8.67 9.65 4.71
CA GLN A 14 8.55 9.69 3.25
C GLN A 14 9.69 8.94 2.60
N PHE A 15 9.36 8.11 1.61
CA PHE A 15 10.32 7.33 0.86
C PHE A 15 10.24 7.63 -0.63
N THR A 16 11.38 7.60 -1.30
CA THR A 16 11.46 7.33 -2.73
C THR A 16 11.26 5.83 -3.00
N VAL A 17 10.95 5.47 -4.25
CA VAL A 17 10.84 4.05 -4.64
C VAL A 17 12.15 3.31 -4.39
N ALA A 18 13.30 3.93 -4.66
CA ALA A 18 14.61 3.33 -4.43
C ALA A 18 14.87 3.03 -2.94
N GLU A 19 14.46 3.92 -2.04
CA GLU A 19 14.59 3.70 -0.59
C GLU A 19 13.64 2.59 -0.10
N LEU A 20 12.41 2.52 -0.61
CA LEU A 20 11.51 1.38 -0.34
C LEU A 20 12.15 0.06 -0.74
N CYS A 21 12.68 0.00 -1.96
CA CYS A 21 13.29 -1.22 -2.50
C CYS A 21 14.55 -1.62 -1.73
N SER A 22 15.36 -0.65 -1.31
CA SER A 22 16.59 -0.92 -0.54
C SER A 22 16.30 -1.47 0.86
N LEU A 23 15.13 -1.15 1.42
CA LEU A 23 14.69 -1.64 2.73
C LEU A 23 14.01 -3.02 2.64
N ALA A 24 13.45 -3.36 1.48
CA ALA A 24 12.78 -4.62 1.27
C ALA A 24 13.78 -5.79 1.36
N PRO A 25 13.55 -6.79 2.25
CA PRO A 25 14.46 -7.91 2.41
C PRO A 25 14.38 -8.90 1.23
N VAL A 26 13.24 -8.96 0.54
CA VAL A 26 12.98 -9.92 -0.54
C VAL A 26 12.37 -9.20 -1.73
N HIS A 27 12.98 -9.44 -2.89
CA HIS A 27 12.48 -9.04 -4.20
C HIS A 27 12.20 -10.28 -5.02
N PHE A 28 11.13 -10.27 -5.80
CA PHE A 28 10.73 -11.41 -6.62
C PHE A 28 9.95 -10.99 -7.87
N PRO A 29 9.98 -11.80 -8.94
CA PRO A 29 9.11 -11.62 -10.10
C PRO A 29 7.63 -11.71 -9.70
N ILE A 30 6.85 -10.66 -9.95
CA ILE A 30 5.45 -10.59 -9.50
C ILE A 30 4.58 -11.71 -10.10
N GLY A 31 4.96 -12.25 -11.26
CA GLY A 31 4.28 -13.36 -11.92
C GLY A 31 4.22 -14.65 -11.08
N GLU A 32 5.11 -14.80 -10.10
CA GLU A 32 5.07 -15.90 -9.13
C GLU A 32 3.85 -15.83 -8.19
N ARG A 33 3.23 -14.64 -8.05
CA ARG A 33 2.04 -14.43 -7.22
C ARG A 33 0.81 -14.02 -8.01
N VAL A 34 0.98 -13.23 -9.06
CA VAL A 34 -0.11 -12.70 -9.88
C VAL A 34 0.09 -13.14 -11.33
N PRO A 35 -0.58 -14.21 -11.78
CA PRO A 35 -0.46 -14.72 -13.14
C PRO A 35 -0.75 -13.63 -14.19
N GLY A 36 0.09 -13.56 -15.22
CA GLY A 36 -0.05 -12.59 -16.31
C GLY A 36 0.44 -11.18 -15.99
N VAL A 37 1.01 -10.94 -14.81
CA VAL A 37 1.73 -9.70 -14.48
C VAL A 37 3.22 -9.95 -14.52
N GLU A 38 3.95 -9.05 -15.18
CA GLU A 38 5.40 -9.06 -15.27
C GLU A 38 6.00 -7.90 -14.50
N GLY A 39 7.24 -8.07 -14.05
CA GLY A 39 8.02 -7.07 -13.34
C GLY A 39 8.51 -7.51 -11.97
N LEU A 40 9.20 -6.60 -11.28
CA LEU A 40 9.85 -6.86 -10.00
C LEU A 40 9.06 -6.21 -8.86
N ALA A 41 8.83 -7.00 -7.82
CA ALA A 41 8.05 -6.60 -6.66
C ALA A 41 8.76 -6.97 -5.35
N PHE A 42 8.33 -6.33 -4.26
CA PHE A 42 8.69 -6.74 -2.90
C PHE A 42 7.43 -7.06 -2.07
N GLU A 43 7.61 -7.89 -1.06
CA GLU A 43 6.53 -8.38 -0.20
C GLU A 43 6.22 -7.37 0.91
N LEU A 44 4.93 -7.11 1.15
CA LEU A 44 4.49 -6.01 2.01
C LEU A 44 4.83 -6.23 3.50
N LYS A 45 4.51 -7.40 4.07
CA LYS A 45 4.65 -7.64 5.51
C LYS A 45 6.12 -7.73 5.92
N SER A 46 6.97 -8.45 5.18
CA SER A 46 8.42 -8.45 5.47
C SER A 46 9.07 -7.09 5.26
N TRP A 47 8.62 -6.30 4.28
CA TRP A 47 9.06 -4.91 4.13
C TRP A 47 8.65 -4.07 5.35
N TYR A 48 7.40 -4.22 5.81
CA TYR A 48 6.87 -3.50 6.97
C TYR A 48 7.63 -3.87 8.27
N GLU A 49 7.88 -5.16 8.49
CA GLU A 49 8.70 -5.64 9.61
C GLU A 49 10.12 -5.06 9.57
N ALA A 50 10.76 -5.04 8.40
CA ALA A 50 12.08 -4.43 8.22
C ALA A 50 12.05 -2.93 8.53
N TRP A 51 11.00 -2.22 8.10
CA TRP A 51 10.81 -0.81 8.39
C TRP A 51 10.64 -0.53 9.87
N MET A 52 9.78 -1.30 10.57
CA MET A 52 9.56 -1.15 12.01
C MET A 52 10.82 -1.47 12.82
N LYS A 53 11.54 -2.54 12.45
CA LYS A 53 12.79 -2.92 13.08
C LYS A 53 13.86 -1.83 12.95
N ARG A 54 14.00 -1.21 11.77
CA ARG A 54 14.94 -0.11 11.53
C ARG A 54 14.66 1.10 12.41
N ARG A 55 13.40 1.31 12.81
CA ARG A 55 13.00 2.43 13.67
C ARG A 55 13.14 2.13 15.17
N GLU A 56 13.57 0.92 15.54
CA GLU A 56 13.53 0.44 16.92
C GLU A 56 12.13 0.55 17.53
N ALA A 57 11.09 0.57 16.70
CA ALA A 57 9.71 0.61 17.12
C ALA A 57 9.33 -0.79 17.62
N VAL A 58 9.54 -1.04 18.91
CA VAL A 58 9.18 -2.30 19.55
C VAL A 58 7.67 -2.29 19.77
N THR A 59 6.96 -3.04 18.93
CA THR A 59 5.54 -3.35 19.12
C THR A 59 5.32 -4.83 18.88
N ASP A 60 4.71 -5.50 19.86
CA ASP A 60 4.25 -6.89 19.72
C ASP A 60 2.92 -6.96 18.96
N ARG A 61 2.39 -5.81 18.54
CA ARG A 61 1.14 -5.69 17.79
C ARG A 61 1.44 -5.48 16.32
N GLU A 62 0.69 -6.18 15.49
CA GLU A 62 0.58 -5.89 14.06
C GLU A 62 -0.52 -4.85 13.81
N PRO A 63 -0.46 -4.11 12.69
CA PRO A 63 -1.61 -3.34 12.20
C PRO A 63 -2.82 -4.26 12.03
N VAL A 64 -4.02 -3.73 12.21
CA VAL A 64 -5.27 -4.44 11.89
C VAL A 64 -5.78 -4.07 10.51
N VAL A 65 -5.40 -2.90 9.98
CA VAL A 65 -5.83 -2.39 8.67
C VAL A 65 -4.66 -1.63 8.02
N MET A 66 -4.49 -1.83 6.71
CA MET A 66 -3.71 -0.94 5.86
C MET A 66 -4.63 -0.12 4.96
N LYS A 67 -4.41 1.19 4.90
CA LYS A 67 -5.04 2.07 3.91
C LYS A 67 -4.01 2.51 2.88
N VAL A 68 -4.42 2.55 1.62
CA VAL A 68 -3.62 3.10 0.53
C VAL A 68 -4.38 4.16 -0.21
N GLU A 69 -3.66 5.19 -0.66
CA GLU A 69 -4.17 6.26 -1.49
C GLU A 69 -3.31 6.39 -2.75
N ALA A 70 -4.00 6.45 -3.89
CA ALA A 70 -3.43 6.62 -5.20
C ALA A 70 -3.39 8.09 -5.62
N ALA A 71 -2.56 8.39 -6.63
CA ALA A 71 -2.41 9.72 -7.18
C ALA A 71 -3.71 10.31 -7.79
N ASP A 72 -4.68 9.47 -8.14
CA ASP A 72 -6.00 9.85 -8.68
C ASP A 72 -7.09 9.93 -7.60
N GLU A 73 -6.69 10.00 -6.32
CA GLU A 73 -7.59 10.06 -5.16
C GLU A 73 -8.42 8.78 -4.92
N PHE A 74 -8.12 7.69 -5.65
CA PHE A 74 -8.62 6.36 -5.30
C PHE A 74 -8.00 5.92 -3.99
N GLN A 75 -8.80 5.33 -3.12
CA GLN A 75 -8.38 4.80 -1.83
C GLN A 75 -8.94 3.40 -1.60
N ALA A 76 -8.17 2.60 -0.87
CA ALA A 76 -8.61 1.30 -0.37
C ALA A 76 -8.22 1.16 1.11
N SER A 77 -9.12 0.56 1.91
CA SER A 77 -8.86 0.10 3.27
C SER A 77 -8.94 -1.42 3.27
N ILE A 78 -7.86 -2.07 3.69
CA ILE A 78 -7.67 -3.52 3.55
C ILE A 78 -7.36 -4.10 4.94
N PRO A 79 -8.16 -5.06 5.44
CA PRO A 79 -7.84 -5.79 6.66
C PRO A 79 -6.46 -6.46 6.56
N TRP A 80 -5.69 -6.42 7.63
CA TRP A 80 -4.32 -6.92 7.66
C TRP A 80 -4.19 -8.41 7.32
N GLU A 81 -5.20 -9.19 7.67
CA GLU A 81 -5.32 -10.62 7.33
C GLU A 81 -5.44 -10.88 5.81
N GLN A 82 -5.90 -9.92 5.01
CA GLN A 82 -5.97 -10.07 3.55
C GLN A 82 -4.66 -9.70 2.83
N LEU A 83 -3.63 -9.32 3.59
CA LEU A 83 -2.37 -8.79 3.06
C LEU A 83 -1.22 -9.80 3.09
N ASP A 84 -1.48 -11.07 3.42
CA ASP A 84 -0.45 -12.11 3.58
C ASP A 84 0.44 -12.28 2.34
N ARG A 85 -0.14 -12.23 1.14
CA ARG A 85 0.63 -12.30 -0.11
C ARG A 85 0.72 -10.96 -0.83
N ALA A 86 0.31 -9.86 -0.18
CA ALA A 86 0.34 -8.55 -0.78
C ALA A 86 1.77 -8.13 -1.16
N ALA A 87 1.87 -7.42 -2.28
CA ALA A 87 3.15 -7.04 -2.85
C ALA A 87 3.06 -5.69 -3.57
N PHE A 88 4.15 -4.95 -3.54
CA PHE A 88 4.30 -3.73 -4.33
C PHE A 88 5.17 -4.00 -5.54
N LEU A 89 4.56 -3.89 -6.72
CA LEU A 89 5.25 -3.83 -8.00
C LEU A 89 5.87 -2.44 -8.17
N TYR A 90 7.15 -2.37 -8.53
CA TYR A 90 7.85 -1.10 -8.70
C TYR A 90 8.62 -0.98 -10.03
N GLU A 91 8.86 -2.10 -10.71
CA GLU A 91 9.63 -2.15 -11.94
C GLU A 91 8.98 -3.07 -12.97
N GLN A 92 9.06 -2.69 -14.25
CA GLN A 92 8.72 -3.54 -15.40
C GLN A 92 9.77 -3.33 -16.48
N ASP A 93 10.20 -4.41 -17.14
CA ASP A 93 11.24 -4.39 -18.19
C ASP A 93 12.55 -3.68 -17.77
N GLY A 94 12.98 -3.83 -16.52
CA GLY A 94 14.18 -3.17 -15.99
C GLY A 94 14.02 -1.66 -15.79
N LYS A 95 12.79 -1.14 -15.83
CA LYS A 95 12.48 0.30 -15.77
C LYS A 95 11.39 0.60 -14.75
N PRO A 96 11.38 1.82 -14.17
CA PRO A 96 10.25 2.26 -13.37
C PRO A 96 8.92 2.12 -14.12
N LEU A 97 7.84 1.89 -13.37
CA LEU A 97 6.51 1.74 -13.95
C LEU A 97 6.15 2.92 -14.84
N GLN A 98 5.63 2.64 -16.04
CA GLN A 98 4.98 3.66 -16.87
C GLN A 98 3.50 3.79 -16.50
N LYS A 99 2.82 2.65 -16.31
CA LYS A 99 1.43 2.58 -15.87
C LYS A 99 1.38 2.21 -14.39
N GLY A 100 0.71 3.03 -13.58
CA GLY A 100 0.67 2.82 -12.13
C GLY A 100 1.89 3.35 -11.38
N PHE A 101 2.67 4.25 -11.99
CA PHE A 101 3.79 4.95 -11.33
C PHE A 101 3.28 5.68 -10.06
N PRO A 102 3.96 5.57 -8.91
CA PRO A 102 5.34 5.13 -8.74
C PRO A 102 5.48 3.64 -8.40
N ILE A 103 4.48 3.08 -7.71
CA ILE A 103 4.36 1.66 -7.37
C ILE A 103 2.89 1.27 -7.47
N ARG A 104 2.64 -0.04 -7.65
CA ARG A 104 1.31 -0.63 -7.68
C ARG A 104 1.18 -1.70 -6.60
N LEU A 105 0.12 -1.61 -5.80
CA LEU A 105 -0.25 -2.66 -4.86
C LEU A 105 -0.95 -3.81 -5.61
N TYR A 106 -0.58 -5.03 -5.27
CA TYR A 106 -1.34 -6.22 -5.57
C TYR A 106 -1.71 -6.93 -4.26
N VAL A 107 -2.96 -7.41 -4.18
CA VAL A 107 -3.51 -8.12 -3.02
C VAL A 107 -4.11 -9.44 -3.50
N PRO A 108 -3.29 -10.50 -3.70
CA PRO A 108 -3.75 -11.77 -4.27
C PRO A 108 -4.83 -12.46 -3.44
N ASP A 109 -4.77 -12.34 -2.11
CA ASP A 109 -5.74 -12.92 -1.17
C ASP A 109 -6.88 -11.94 -0.85
N GLY A 110 -6.94 -10.82 -1.57
CA GLY A 110 -7.92 -9.77 -1.36
C GLY A 110 -9.31 -10.18 -1.84
N SER A 111 -10.34 -9.63 -1.21
CA SER A 111 -11.73 -9.91 -1.58
C SER A 111 -12.17 -9.33 -2.94
N SER A 112 -11.36 -8.45 -3.56
CA SER A 112 -11.70 -7.77 -4.82
C SER A 112 -10.46 -7.32 -5.59
N GLU A 113 -10.54 -7.33 -6.93
CA GLU A 113 -9.51 -6.76 -7.81
C GLU A 113 -9.32 -5.25 -7.62
N CYS A 114 -10.33 -4.54 -7.10
CA CYS A 114 -10.24 -3.12 -6.80
C CYS A 114 -9.21 -2.82 -5.69
N LEU A 115 -8.76 -3.83 -4.95
CA LEU A 115 -7.67 -3.70 -3.97
C LEU A 115 -6.29 -3.65 -4.65
N ASN A 116 -6.19 -3.94 -5.94
CA ASN A 116 -4.96 -3.82 -6.73
C ASN A 116 -4.70 -2.36 -7.14
N VAL A 117 -4.42 -1.51 -6.15
CA VAL A 117 -4.34 -0.05 -6.29
C VAL A 117 -3.11 0.37 -7.09
N LYS A 118 -3.34 1.17 -8.14
CA LYS A 118 -2.30 1.73 -9.01
C LYS A 118 -1.80 3.07 -8.45
N SER A 119 -0.57 3.45 -8.79
CA SER A 119 -0.04 4.79 -8.53
C SER A 119 -0.11 5.18 -7.05
N VAL A 120 0.28 4.28 -6.15
CA VAL A 120 0.20 4.50 -4.70
C VAL A 120 1.16 5.61 -4.28
N VAL A 121 0.64 6.61 -3.56
CA VAL A 121 1.40 7.77 -3.07
C VAL A 121 1.33 7.92 -1.55
N SER A 122 0.39 7.24 -0.89
CA SER A 122 0.30 7.21 0.57
C SER A 122 -0.12 5.84 1.07
N ILE A 123 0.49 5.40 2.16
CA ILE A 123 0.22 4.14 2.84
C ILE A 123 0.05 4.45 4.33
N ARG A 124 -0.98 3.91 4.96
CA ARG A 124 -1.27 4.09 6.40
C ARG A 124 -1.54 2.76 7.06
N PHE A 125 -0.92 2.53 8.21
CA PHE A 125 -1.14 1.36 9.05
C PHE A 125 -1.87 1.76 10.33
N GLU A 126 -2.97 1.08 10.63
CA GLU A 126 -3.86 1.38 11.76
C GLU A 126 -3.98 0.16 12.68
N TYR A 127 -4.04 0.38 13.99
CA TYR A 127 -4.02 -0.67 15.02
C TYR A 127 -5.32 -0.74 15.83
N ASN A 128 -6.15 0.31 15.77
CA ASN A 128 -7.40 0.40 16.50
C ASN A 128 -8.56 0.72 15.54
N SER A 129 -8.75 -0.14 14.54
CA SER A 129 -9.83 -0.02 13.56
C SER A 129 -10.90 -1.08 13.78
N THR A 130 -12.17 -0.71 13.56
CA THR A 130 -13.32 -1.63 13.55
C THR A 130 -13.68 -2.09 12.14
N VAL A 131 -12.80 -1.83 11.17
CA VAL A 131 -12.99 -2.24 9.78
C VAL A 131 -12.63 -3.73 9.67
N HIS A 132 -13.64 -4.56 9.48
CA HIS A 132 -13.48 -5.99 9.28
C HIS A 132 -13.56 -6.39 7.81
N GLU A 133 -14.08 -5.52 6.95
CA GLU A 133 -14.25 -5.77 5.52
C GLU A 133 -13.44 -4.77 4.71
N ALA A 134 -12.85 -5.26 3.62
CA ALA A 134 -12.14 -4.40 2.70
C ALA A 134 -13.12 -3.43 2.01
N SER A 135 -12.72 -2.17 1.88
CA SER A 135 -13.50 -1.13 1.21
C SER A 135 -12.64 -0.31 0.28
N TYR A 136 -13.23 0.22 -0.78
CA TYR A 136 -12.51 1.01 -1.78
C TYR A 136 -13.45 2.00 -2.47
N GLY A 137 -12.86 3.05 -3.03
CA GLY A 137 -13.59 4.08 -3.76
C GLY A 137 -12.76 5.34 -3.96
N PHE A 138 -13.34 6.33 -4.61
CA PHE A 138 -12.73 7.65 -4.75
C PHE A 138 -13.11 8.54 -3.55
N LYS A 139 -12.22 9.45 -3.16
CA LYS A 139 -12.56 10.47 -2.16
C LYS A 139 -13.70 11.35 -2.70
N ASN A 140 -14.88 11.21 -2.10
CA ASN A 140 -15.97 12.17 -2.31
C ASN A 140 -15.60 13.49 -1.65
N LYS A 141 -15.11 14.46 -2.41
CA LYS A 141 -15.02 15.85 -1.97
C LYS A 141 -16.40 16.48 -2.11
N ILE A 142 -17.21 16.41 -1.05
CA ILE A 142 -18.43 17.23 -0.99
C ILE A 142 -17.99 18.66 -0.65
N SER A 143 -18.19 19.58 -1.59
CA SER A 143 -17.95 20.99 -1.33
C SER A 143 -18.99 21.54 -0.36
N ILE A 144 -18.64 22.56 0.43
CA ILE A 144 -19.59 23.26 1.30
C ILE A 144 -20.78 23.83 0.49
N GLU A 145 -20.57 24.15 -0.79
CA GLU A 145 -21.59 24.67 -1.70
C GLU A 145 -22.63 23.60 -2.07
N GLU A 146 -22.23 22.35 -2.25
CA GLU A 146 -23.14 21.22 -2.53
C GLU A 146 -23.97 20.82 -1.30
N LEU A 147 -23.42 20.98 -0.09
CA LEU A 147 -24.12 20.75 1.18
C LEU A 147 -25.26 21.76 1.44
N LYS A 148 -25.17 22.97 0.87
CA LYS A 148 -26.18 24.04 1.05
C LYS A 148 -27.38 23.92 0.11
N ARG A 149 -27.37 22.97 -0.83
CA ARG A 149 -28.52 22.66 -1.71
C ARG A 149 -29.31 21.47 -1.15
N ARG A 150 -29.93 21.64 0.02
CA ARG A 150 -30.99 20.76 0.52
C ARG A 150 -32.12 21.59 1.10
#